data_AF-A0A8H5FZ61-F1
#
_entry.id   AF-A0A8H5FZ61-F1
#
_cell.length_a   1.000
_cell.length_b   1.000
_cell.length_c   1.000
_cell.angle_alpha   90.00
_cell.angle_beta   90.00
_cell.angle_gamma   90.00
#
_symmetry.space_group_name_H-M   'P 1'
#
loop_
_entity.id
_entity.type
_entity.pdbx_description
1 polymer ?
#
loop_
_entity_poly.entity_id
_entity_poly.type
_entity_poly.pdbx_seq_one_letter_code
_entity_poly.pdbx_strand_id
1 'polypeptide(L)'
;MLTRTYTLLTVLLVTSLNATAIPAPLGPMTPKYTSSRIIYRDPTSNIHNGNLGHDPRSYSHSKHKTDPHHRYSHTVYKRPKLPYHANLDFGDHDEDGPEVLSSHSGLIPTSKPKRIRGRDMEMNYANAPPPQPVREDYGAPLLWPQNVPLEEQNLDLLSPPSTDLGKVDNFKWPFALSHNRLTKGGWARQQNEKQLPIAKDLAAVNMRLKAGAIREMHWHATDEWAYVLKGSLRVSVLAPGGKNEGVEYVADVNEGDLWYFPADDPRSIQAKDTLPEGAEFLLIFDAGRFDENDTFLLTDWFAYVPKDVLAKNFGTYPDTTLFDHIPRRELYILPSNPPPKDINKDRVVPNPTDPEYFFTYPLSKVEPVKYLGGTIKIADSRNFEIAKKIAVAEVCVDVGGMRELHWHPTQPEWTFILSGKARITLFAAQSNVATYDFFPGDVAYIPPSFGHYIENIGDEPLKFLEVLKTDVFQDISLRQWLAPTPREVVKAHLGFDSEFIDSFPKEKEKLVAGK
;
A
#
# COMPACT_ATOMS: atom_id res chain seq x y z
N MET A 1 3.85 -40.82 -58.77
CA MET A 1 4.77 -41.77 -58.10
C MET A 1 5.44 -41.03 -56.95
N LEU A 2 5.16 -41.48 -55.72
CA LEU A 2 5.98 -41.37 -54.50
C LEU A 2 7.47 -41.73 -54.81
N THR A 3 8.55 -41.35 -54.11
CA THR A 3 8.80 -40.76 -52.79
C THR A 3 10.32 -40.51 -52.64
N ARG A 4 10.65 -39.55 -51.76
CA ARG A 4 11.74 -39.49 -50.76
C ARG A 4 13.23 -39.38 -51.15
N THR A 5 13.71 -38.22 -50.71
CA THR A 5 15.05 -37.78 -50.29
C THR A 5 15.60 -38.54 -49.07
N TYR A 6 16.93 -38.69 -49.02
CA TYR A 6 17.73 -38.79 -47.79
C TYR A 6 19.06 -38.06 -47.99
N THR A 7 19.39 -37.12 -47.12
CA THR A 7 20.77 -36.66 -46.90
C THR A 7 20.93 -36.40 -45.41
N LEU A 8 21.80 -37.19 -44.78
CA LEU A 8 22.21 -37.07 -43.38
C LEU A 8 23.03 -35.80 -43.20
N LEU A 9 22.70 -34.99 -42.18
CA LEU A 9 23.65 -34.08 -41.56
C LEU A 9 23.61 -34.28 -40.04
N THR A 10 24.72 -34.76 -39.53
CA THR A 10 25.00 -35.02 -38.12
C THR A 10 25.14 -33.70 -37.38
N VAL A 11 24.27 -33.41 -36.41
CA VAL A 11 24.43 -32.29 -35.48
C VAL A 11 24.85 -32.87 -34.12
N LEU A 12 26.06 -32.52 -33.69
CA LEU A 12 26.56 -32.73 -32.33
C LEU A 12 25.69 -31.89 -31.37
N LEU A 13 25.00 -32.57 -30.44
CA LEU A 13 24.49 -31.96 -29.22
C LEU A 13 25.66 -31.83 -28.23
N VAL A 14 26.15 -30.61 -28.02
CA VAL A 14 26.94 -30.27 -26.84
C VAL A 14 25.96 -29.70 -25.81
N THR A 15 25.63 -30.50 -24.81
CA THR A 15 24.89 -30.08 -23.62
C THR A 15 25.83 -29.30 -22.70
N SER A 16 25.78 -27.96 -22.76
CA SER A 16 26.35 -27.12 -21.71
C SER A 16 25.39 -27.08 -20.52
N LEU A 17 25.69 -27.86 -19.48
CA LEU A 17 25.16 -27.63 -18.13
C LEU A 17 25.72 -26.29 -17.62
N ASN A 18 24.94 -25.22 -17.73
CA ASN A 18 25.13 -24.05 -16.86
C ASN A 18 24.44 -24.36 -15.54
N ALA A 19 25.22 -24.92 -14.61
CA ALA A 19 24.86 -24.93 -13.19
C ALA A 19 24.69 -23.46 -12.76
N THR A 20 23.47 -23.09 -12.45
CA THR A 20 23.15 -21.86 -11.72
C THR A 20 23.92 -21.90 -10.40
N ALA A 21 24.96 -21.08 -10.29
CA ALA A 21 25.66 -20.85 -9.05
C ALA A 21 24.65 -20.27 -8.05
N ILE A 22 24.32 -21.08 -7.04
CA ILE A 22 23.61 -20.64 -5.84
C ILE A 22 24.49 -19.55 -5.21
N PRO A 23 24.02 -18.29 -5.06
CA PRO A 23 24.79 -17.30 -4.33
C PRO A 23 24.96 -17.79 -2.90
N ALA A 24 26.21 -17.77 -2.43
CA ALA A 24 26.56 -18.11 -1.05
C ALA A 24 25.68 -17.30 -0.09
N PRO A 25 25.27 -17.87 1.06
CA PRO A 25 24.50 -17.13 2.05
C PRO A 25 25.30 -15.89 2.45
N LEU A 26 24.76 -14.72 2.12
CA LEU A 26 25.21 -13.46 2.68
C LEU A 26 25.16 -13.66 4.19
N GLY A 27 26.33 -13.58 4.84
CA GLY A 27 26.41 -13.60 6.30
C GLY A 27 25.51 -12.52 6.89
N PRO A 28 25.15 -12.60 8.18
CA PRO A 28 24.20 -11.68 8.79
C PRO A 28 24.77 -10.26 8.69
N MET A 29 24.33 -9.51 7.70
CA MET A 29 24.50 -8.07 7.68
C MET A 29 23.50 -7.54 8.70
N THR A 30 24.03 -7.15 9.85
CA THR A 30 23.31 -6.37 10.84
C THR A 30 22.72 -5.14 10.14
N PRO A 31 21.40 -4.91 10.22
CA PRO A 31 20.80 -3.72 9.62
C PRO A 31 21.40 -2.50 10.29
N LYS A 32 22.18 -1.71 9.55
CA LYS A 32 22.50 -0.34 9.96
C LYS A 32 21.28 0.52 9.65
N TYR A 33 20.28 0.49 10.53
CA TYR A 33 19.34 1.59 10.62
C TYR A 33 20.16 2.85 10.91
N THR A 34 20.40 3.70 9.91
CA THR A 34 20.99 5.05 10.08
C THR A 34 19.96 6.06 10.57
N SER A 35 18.97 5.55 11.30
CA SER A 35 18.02 6.35 12.00
C SER A 35 18.59 6.61 13.40
N SER A 36 19.23 7.76 13.58
CA SER A 36 19.36 8.41 14.89
C SER A 36 18.01 8.77 15.52
N ARG A 37 16.88 8.21 15.05
CA ARG A 37 15.59 8.93 15.00
C ARG A 37 14.61 8.57 16.10
N ILE A 38 14.81 7.53 16.92
CA ILE A 38 13.88 7.19 18.03
C ILE A 38 14.63 6.61 19.24
N ILE A 39 14.23 7.04 20.43
CA ILE A 39 14.70 6.48 21.70
C ILE A 39 13.79 5.33 22.11
N TYR A 40 14.39 4.19 22.45
CA TYR A 40 13.71 3.04 23.03
C TYR A 40 13.93 3.02 24.56
N ARG A 41 12.90 2.74 25.36
CA ARG A 41 12.97 2.77 26.83
C ARG A 41 13.46 1.47 27.47
N ASP A 42 14.64 1.43 28.10
CA ASP A 42 15.10 0.25 28.85
C ASP A 42 14.07 -0.21 29.93
N PRO A 43 13.61 -1.49 29.87
CA PRO A 43 12.62 -2.04 30.81
C PRO A 43 13.11 -2.09 32.27
N THR A 44 14.40 -1.86 32.55
CA THR A 44 14.97 -1.91 33.91
C THR A 44 15.01 -0.56 34.65
N SER A 45 14.51 0.52 34.07
CA SER A 45 14.47 1.85 34.69
C SER A 45 13.36 2.01 35.75
N ASN A 46 13.40 1.19 36.81
CA ASN A 46 12.68 1.41 38.06
C ASN A 46 13.64 2.01 39.11
N ILE A 47 13.45 3.29 39.39
CA ILE A 47 13.67 3.99 40.67
C ILE A 47 14.91 3.52 41.47
N HIS A 48 16.06 4.17 41.23
CA HIS A 48 17.01 4.38 42.31
C HIS A 48 16.66 5.68 43.02
N ASN A 49 15.97 5.54 44.16
CA ASN A 49 15.89 6.59 45.17
C ASN A 49 17.30 6.88 45.68
N GLY A 50 17.92 7.93 45.15
CA GLY A 50 19.12 8.53 45.70
C GLY A 50 18.80 9.21 47.01
N ASN A 51 19.37 8.70 48.10
CA ASN A 51 19.45 9.33 49.40
C ASN A 51 19.86 10.81 49.28
N LEU A 52 18.94 11.74 49.56
CA LEU A 52 19.27 13.10 49.92
C LEU A 52 19.38 13.17 51.45
N GLY A 53 20.61 13.38 51.92
CA GLY A 53 20.90 13.62 53.33
C GLY A 53 20.21 14.89 53.83
N HIS A 54 19.56 14.75 54.99
CA HIS A 54 19.02 15.87 55.76
C HIS A 54 20.16 16.60 56.50
N ASP A 55 20.20 17.93 56.35
CA ASP A 55 20.74 18.85 57.36
C ASP A 55 19.64 19.89 57.69
N PRO A 56 19.33 20.21 58.96
CA PRO A 56 18.16 20.99 59.31
C PRO A 56 18.54 22.45 59.64
N ARG A 57 17.64 23.38 59.25
CA ARG A 57 17.20 24.59 60.00
C ARG A 57 16.84 25.72 59.04
N SER A 58 15.58 26.15 59.04
CA SER A 58 15.19 27.48 59.54
C SER A 58 13.68 27.71 59.36
N TYR A 59 13.08 28.19 60.44
CA TYR A 59 11.69 28.58 60.59
C TYR A 59 11.55 30.09 60.36
N SER A 60 10.52 30.55 59.64
CA SER A 60 9.68 31.72 59.96
C SER A 60 8.47 31.73 59.00
N HIS A 61 7.25 31.40 59.43
CA HIS A 61 6.19 32.26 59.97
C HIS A 61 5.90 33.57 59.20
N SER A 62 4.80 33.59 58.43
CA SER A 62 3.78 34.62 58.58
C SER A 62 2.38 34.08 58.24
N LYS A 63 1.39 34.46 59.05
CA LYS A 63 -0.04 34.13 58.97
C LYS A 63 -0.79 35.28 58.28
N HIS A 64 -1.85 35.01 57.50
CA HIS A 64 -3.19 35.54 57.80
C HIS A 64 -4.35 35.02 56.89
N LYS A 65 -5.42 34.56 57.59
CA LYS A 65 -6.90 34.64 57.36
C LYS A 65 -7.50 34.03 56.06
N THR A 66 -8.24 32.90 56.07
CA THR A 66 -9.67 32.64 56.46
C THR A 66 -10.70 33.54 55.76
N ASP A 67 -11.81 33.14 55.12
CA ASP A 67 -12.53 31.90 54.69
C ASP A 67 -13.83 32.41 53.95
N PRO A 68 -14.93 31.66 53.68
CA PRO A 68 -15.19 30.47 52.84
C PRO A 68 -16.21 30.72 51.69
N HIS A 69 -16.37 29.72 50.80
CA HIS A 69 -17.64 29.10 50.35
C HIS A 69 -17.60 28.67 48.87
N HIS A 70 -17.58 27.35 48.61
CA HIS A 70 -18.60 26.66 47.81
C HIS A 70 -18.40 25.13 47.90
N ARG A 71 -19.49 24.44 48.25
CA ARG A 71 -19.55 22.99 48.50
C ARG A 71 -19.59 22.21 47.17
N TYR A 72 -18.75 21.18 47.07
CA TYR A 72 -18.91 20.09 46.09
C TYR A 72 -19.89 19.05 46.66
N SER A 73 -20.91 18.68 45.88
CA SER A 73 -21.74 17.50 46.12
C SER A 73 -21.11 16.28 45.46
N HIS A 74 -20.73 15.29 46.26
CA HIS A 74 -20.38 13.95 45.80
C HIS A 74 -21.64 13.18 45.39
N THR A 75 -21.65 12.64 44.18
CA THR A 75 -22.58 11.56 43.79
C THR A 75 -21.75 10.32 43.48
N VAL A 76 -21.98 9.28 44.30
CA VAL A 76 -21.33 7.98 44.24
C VAL A 76 -22.01 7.14 43.16
N TYR A 77 -21.31 6.81 42.08
CA TYR A 77 -21.73 5.74 41.16
C TYR A 77 -21.04 4.42 41.57
N LYS A 78 -21.87 3.47 42.04
CA LYS A 78 -21.50 2.09 42.33
C LYS A 78 -21.15 1.36 41.02
N ARG A 79 -19.97 0.73 40.95
CA ARG A 79 -19.60 -0.21 39.89
C ARG A 79 -20.42 -1.52 40.02
N PRO A 80 -21.03 -2.06 38.96
CA PRO A 80 -21.55 -3.43 38.96
C PRO A 80 -20.39 -4.44 38.84
N LYS A 81 -20.44 -5.50 39.65
CA LYS A 81 -19.60 -6.70 39.53
C LYS A 81 -20.05 -7.51 38.31
N LEU A 82 -19.14 -7.85 37.41
CA LEU A 82 -19.35 -8.88 36.38
C LEU A 82 -18.83 -10.24 36.90
N PRO A 83 -19.58 -11.35 36.74
CA PRO A 83 -19.11 -12.66 37.14
C PRO A 83 -18.81 -13.58 35.94
N TYR A 84 -17.88 -14.52 36.22
CA TYR A 84 -17.62 -15.82 35.62
C TYR A 84 -16.70 -15.98 34.38
N HIS A 85 -15.57 -16.65 34.70
CA HIS A 85 -14.68 -17.44 33.86
C HIS A 85 -15.35 -18.70 33.31
N ALA A 86 -14.91 -19.15 32.13
CA ALA A 86 -15.03 -20.54 31.71
C ALA A 86 -13.62 -21.10 31.47
N ASN A 87 -13.26 -22.11 32.26
CA ASN A 87 -12.08 -22.96 32.10
C ASN A 87 -12.31 -23.96 30.97
N LEU A 88 -11.26 -24.26 30.22
CA LEU A 88 -11.07 -25.56 29.60
C LEU A 88 -9.67 -26.04 29.97
N ASP A 89 -9.65 -27.19 30.61
CA ASP A 89 -8.52 -27.91 31.20
C ASP A 89 -8.33 -29.20 30.40
N PHE A 90 -7.07 -29.57 30.12
CA PHE A 90 -6.64 -30.95 29.85
C PHE A 90 -5.15 -31.10 30.21
N GLY A 91 -4.88 -31.50 31.46
CA GLY A 91 -4.19 -32.76 31.80
C GLY A 91 -2.67 -32.89 31.57
N ASP A 92 -1.95 -32.99 32.69
CA ASP A 92 -0.55 -33.37 32.90
C ASP A 92 -0.20 -34.83 32.54
N HIS A 93 1.12 -35.09 32.41
CA HIS A 93 1.93 -36.28 32.79
C HIS A 93 3.24 -36.23 31.96
N ASP A 94 4.49 -36.32 32.45
CA ASP A 94 5.08 -36.92 33.66
C ASP A 94 6.45 -36.29 34.02
N GLU A 95 6.85 -36.54 35.27
CA GLU A 95 8.08 -36.19 35.99
C GLU A 95 9.36 -36.85 35.44
N ASP A 96 10.52 -36.21 35.65
CA ASP A 96 11.64 -36.74 36.49
C ASP A 96 12.96 -35.96 36.26
N GLY A 97 13.50 -35.40 37.35
CA GLY A 97 14.94 -35.06 37.48
C GLY A 97 15.78 -36.32 37.81
N PRO A 98 17.06 -36.24 38.25
CA PRO A 98 17.64 -35.12 39.02
C PRO A 98 19.15 -34.80 38.82
N GLU A 99 19.59 -33.83 39.65
CA GLU A 99 20.85 -33.77 40.43
C GLU A 99 22.17 -33.15 39.91
N VAL A 100 22.46 -31.96 40.49
CA VAL A 100 23.66 -31.42 41.18
C VAL A 100 25.03 -32.08 40.96
N LEU A 101 26.06 -31.25 40.66
CA LEU A 101 27.39 -31.32 41.30
C LEU A 101 28.21 -30.02 41.15
N SER A 102 28.71 -29.54 42.28
CA SER A 102 29.59 -28.39 42.50
C SER A 102 31.07 -28.69 42.23
N SER A 103 31.88 -27.68 41.87
CA SER A 103 33.19 -27.45 42.52
C SER A 103 33.82 -26.10 42.14
N HIS A 104 34.42 -25.45 43.14
CA HIS A 104 35.23 -24.23 43.07
C HIS A 104 36.70 -24.53 42.72
N SER A 105 37.38 -23.60 42.06
CA SER A 105 38.74 -23.16 42.46
C SER A 105 39.14 -21.87 41.71
N GLY A 106 39.65 -20.88 42.45
CA GLY A 106 40.09 -19.60 41.91
C GLY A 106 41.60 -19.55 41.60
N LEU A 107 42.05 -18.48 40.94
CA LEU A 107 43.36 -17.81 41.02
C LEU A 107 43.36 -16.53 40.14
N ILE A 108 43.95 -15.44 40.63
CA ILE A 108 44.14 -14.10 40.01
C ILE A 108 45.66 -13.77 40.14
N PRO A 109 46.33 -12.83 39.41
CA PRO A 109 46.13 -12.22 38.08
C PRO A 109 47.42 -12.28 37.20
N THR A 110 47.33 -12.00 35.90
CA THR A 110 48.40 -11.24 35.19
C THR A 110 47.80 -10.29 34.14
N SER A 111 48.33 -9.07 34.10
CA SER A 111 47.88 -7.92 33.33
C SER A 111 48.51 -7.84 31.94
N LYS A 112 47.69 -7.70 30.89
CA LYS A 112 48.05 -7.08 29.60
C LYS A 112 46.83 -6.37 28.99
N PRO A 113 47.00 -5.23 28.31
CA PRO A 113 45.90 -4.35 27.90
C PRO A 113 45.06 -4.99 26.79
N LYS A 114 43.76 -5.18 27.03
CA LYS A 114 42.81 -5.64 26.00
C LYS A 114 42.40 -4.49 25.10
N ARG A 115 42.81 -4.59 23.84
CA ARG A 115 42.18 -3.98 22.65
C ARG A 115 40.65 -4.10 22.79
N ILE A 116 39.94 -2.97 22.78
CA ILE A 116 38.48 -2.94 22.66
C ILE A 116 38.15 -3.43 21.25
N ARG A 117 37.80 -4.72 21.12
CA ARG A 117 37.06 -5.20 19.94
C ARG A 117 35.64 -4.70 20.10
N GLY A 118 35.19 -3.88 19.15
CA GLY A 118 33.77 -3.62 18.96
C GLY A 118 33.07 -4.96 18.85
N ARG A 119 32.19 -5.25 19.81
CA ARG A 119 31.22 -6.31 19.66
C ARG A 119 30.13 -5.72 18.78
N ASP A 120 30.03 -6.21 17.55
CA ASP A 120 28.79 -6.17 16.80
C ASP A 120 27.76 -6.92 17.65
N MET A 121 26.90 -6.17 18.36
CA MET A 121 25.73 -6.75 18.98
C MET A 121 24.73 -7.00 17.87
N GLU A 122 24.53 -8.26 17.50
CA GLU A 122 23.26 -8.70 16.92
C GLU A 122 22.16 -8.30 17.91
N MET A 123 21.42 -7.22 17.61
CA MET A 123 20.23 -6.86 18.36
C MET A 123 19.19 -7.96 18.13
N ASN A 124 18.95 -8.75 19.17
CA ASN A 124 17.85 -9.68 19.23
C ASN A 124 16.56 -8.85 19.42
N TYR A 125 15.89 -8.50 18.32
CA TYR A 125 14.71 -7.61 18.31
C TYR A 125 13.51 -8.11 19.11
N ALA A 126 13.52 -9.37 19.57
CA ALA A 126 12.49 -9.91 20.45
C ALA A 126 12.43 -9.23 21.84
N ASN A 127 13.46 -8.49 22.25
CA ASN A 127 13.53 -7.76 23.53
C ASN A 127 13.85 -6.26 23.36
N ALA A 128 13.69 -5.69 22.16
CA ALA A 128 13.87 -4.26 21.97
C ALA A 128 12.78 -3.51 22.77
N PRO A 129 13.11 -2.41 23.45
CA PRO A 129 12.09 -1.69 24.19
C PRO A 129 11.12 -0.98 23.24
N PRO A 130 9.90 -0.61 23.67
CA PRO A 130 8.95 0.07 22.79
C PRO A 130 9.47 1.44 22.31
N PRO A 131 9.16 1.84 21.07
CA PRO A 131 9.52 3.17 20.56
C PRO A 131 8.83 4.25 21.40
N GLN A 132 9.46 5.42 21.53
CA GLN A 132 8.93 6.54 22.30
C GLN A 132 8.87 7.82 21.46
N PRO A 133 7.90 8.71 21.71
CA PRO A 133 7.79 10.00 21.02
C PRO A 133 8.80 11.00 21.61
N VAL A 134 10.08 10.69 21.42
CA VAL A 134 11.22 11.49 21.87
C VAL A 134 12.18 11.65 20.70
N ARG A 135 12.62 12.89 20.45
CA ARG A 135 13.62 13.24 19.45
C ARG A 135 14.56 14.27 20.06
N GLU A 136 15.81 13.88 20.26
CA GLU A 136 16.79 14.71 20.97
C GLU A 136 16.22 15.19 22.32
N ASP A 137 16.18 16.50 22.56
CA ASP A 137 15.66 17.12 23.80
C ASP A 137 14.14 17.36 23.77
N TYR A 138 13.44 16.97 22.68
CA TYR A 138 12.00 17.18 22.51
C TYR A 138 11.19 15.91 22.80
N GLY A 139 9.96 16.11 23.30
CA GLY A 139 9.02 15.04 23.59
C GLY A 139 9.16 14.46 25.00
N ALA A 140 8.47 13.35 25.25
CA ALA A 140 8.53 12.63 26.52
C ALA A 140 8.07 11.17 26.32
N PRO A 141 8.57 10.20 27.11
CA PRO A 141 8.07 8.83 27.05
C PRO A 141 6.56 8.73 27.34
N LEU A 142 5.90 7.78 26.67
CA LEU A 142 4.50 7.47 26.90
C LEU A 142 4.30 6.87 28.31
N LEU A 143 3.30 7.39 29.03
CA LEU A 143 2.92 6.90 30.36
C LEU A 143 1.76 5.89 30.32
N TRP A 144 0.98 5.91 29.24
CA TRP A 144 -0.16 5.02 29.02
C TRP A 144 0.27 3.80 28.19
N PRO A 145 -0.41 2.63 28.30
CA PRO A 145 -0.12 1.48 27.46
C PRO A 145 -0.13 1.81 25.96
N GLN A 146 0.86 1.25 25.26
CA GLN A 146 1.12 1.47 23.83
C GLN A 146 0.48 0.38 22.98
N ASN A 147 0.08 0.73 21.75
CA ASN A 147 -0.14 -0.25 20.70
C ASN A 147 1.17 -0.39 19.90
N VAL A 148 2.13 -1.11 20.50
CA VAL A 148 3.51 -1.18 20.01
C VAL A 148 3.61 -1.58 18.53
N PRO A 149 2.90 -2.62 18.03
CA PRO A 149 2.98 -2.98 16.61
C PRO A 149 2.54 -1.86 15.65
N LEU A 150 1.59 -1.01 16.06
CA LEU A 150 1.13 0.11 15.24
C LEU A 150 2.12 1.28 15.30
N GLU A 151 2.69 1.54 16.48
CA GLU A 151 3.70 2.59 16.65
C GLU A 151 4.98 2.26 15.86
N GLU A 152 5.39 0.99 15.83
CA GLU A 152 6.53 0.51 15.02
C GLU A 152 6.33 0.68 13.50
N GLN A 153 5.08 0.77 13.03
CA GLN A 153 4.75 1.06 11.64
C GLN A 153 4.58 2.55 11.35
N ASN A 154 4.71 3.42 12.34
CA ASN A 154 4.46 4.86 12.20
C ASN A 154 5.50 5.65 13.00
N LEU A 155 6.77 5.29 12.85
CA LEU A 155 7.89 5.85 13.61
C LEU A 155 8.09 7.34 13.32
N ASP A 156 8.06 7.74 12.04
CA ASP A 156 8.13 9.14 11.62
C ASP A 156 6.83 9.92 11.86
N LEU A 157 5.76 9.28 12.37
CA LEU A 157 4.57 9.96 12.90
C LEU A 157 4.61 10.04 14.44
N LEU A 158 5.12 9.00 15.12
CA LEU A 158 5.27 8.96 16.57
C LEU A 158 6.30 10.00 17.04
N SER A 159 7.42 10.11 16.34
CA SER A 159 8.49 11.07 16.60
C SER A 159 8.86 11.79 15.29
N PRO A 160 8.06 12.77 14.84
CA PRO A 160 8.19 13.37 13.51
C PRO A 160 9.54 14.05 13.26
N PRO A 161 9.96 14.20 11.98
CA PRO A 161 11.09 15.05 11.63
C PRO A 161 10.94 16.44 12.25
N SER A 162 12.05 17.06 12.67
CA SER A 162 12.03 18.40 13.28
C SER A 162 11.57 19.51 12.32
N THR A 163 11.45 19.19 11.03
CA THR A 163 10.92 20.07 9.97
C THR A 163 9.41 19.98 9.80
N ASP A 164 8.74 18.99 10.41
CA ASP A 164 7.28 18.91 10.40
C ASP A 164 6.68 20.04 11.24
N LEU A 165 5.61 20.65 10.74
CA LEU A 165 5.01 21.84 11.35
C LEU A 165 3.56 22.02 10.90
N GLY A 166 2.76 22.70 11.72
CA GLY A 166 1.42 23.13 11.32
C GLY A 166 0.39 22.02 11.34
N LYS A 167 -0.56 22.07 10.40
CA LYS A 167 -1.69 21.15 10.30
C LYS A 167 -1.81 20.64 8.87
N VAL A 168 -1.71 19.33 8.72
CA VAL A 168 -1.95 18.62 7.46
C VAL A 168 -3.01 17.57 7.74
N ASP A 169 -4.03 17.51 6.88
CA ASP A 169 -5.06 16.48 6.97
C ASP A 169 -4.42 15.09 6.82
N ASN A 170 -4.98 14.07 7.49
CA ASN A 170 -4.48 12.71 7.35
C ASN A 170 -4.52 12.30 5.86
N PHE A 171 -3.36 11.94 5.34
CA PHE A 171 -3.17 11.52 3.95
C PHE A 171 -2.81 10.04 3.81
N LYS A 172 -2.87 9.27 4.90
CA LYS A 172 -2.58 7.83 4.92
C LYS A 172 -3.86 7.03 5.20
N TRP A 173 -4.07 5.95 4.46
CA TRP A 173 -5.09 4.96 4.78
C TRP A 173 -4.63 3.51 4.52
N PRO A 174 -4.46 2.67 5.56
CA PRO A 174 -4.25 1.24 5.39
C PRO A 174 -5.54 0.53 4.96
N PHE A 175 -5.52 -0.20 3.85
CA PHE A 175 -6.67 -1.07 3.49
C PHE A 175 -6.97 -2.12 4.57
N ALA A 176 -6.00 -2.43 5.44
CA ALA A 176 -6.22 -3.29 6.61
C ALA A 176 -7.26 -2.74 7.60
N LEU A 177 -7.52 -1.42 7.59
CA LEU A 177 -8.53 -0.77 8.42
C LEU A 177 -9.89 -0.63 7.72
N SER A 178 -9.99 -0.99 6.44
CA SER A 178 -11.25 -0.96 5.69
C SER A 178 -12.14 -2.13 6.07
N HIS A 179 -13.45 -1.88 6.19
CA HIS A 179 -14.45 -2.94 6.31
C HIS A 179 -14.38 -3.86 5.09
N ASN A 180 -14.38 -5.17 5.32
CA ASN A 180 -14.25 -6.17 4.28
C ASN A 180 -15.58 -6.91 4.07
N ARG A 181 -16.18 -6.73 2.89
CA ARG A 181 -17.41 -7.40 2.48
C ARG A 181 -17.09 -8.80 1.98
N LEU A 182 -17.40 -9.81 2.78
CA LEU A 182 -17.15 -11.22 2.44
C LEU A 182 -18.35 -11.84 1.70
N THR A 183 -18.09 -12.57 0.61
CA THR A 183 -19.12 -13.32 -0.11
C THR A 183 -18.71 -14.76 -0.42
N LYS A 184 -19.65 -15.54 -0.97
CA LYS A 184 -19.37 -16.89 -1.49
C LYS A 184 -18.66 -16.78 -2.84
N GLY A 185 -17.40 -16.40 -2.86
CA GLY A 185 -16.61 -16.29 -4.10
C GLY A 185 -15.43 -15.36 -3.96
N GLY A 186 -15.45 -14.46 -2.97
CA GLY A 186 -14.39 -13.47 -2.83
C GLY A 186 -14.67 -12.50 -1.70
N TRP A 187 -13.98 -11.36 -1.76
CA TRP A 187 -14.21 -10.24 -0.88
C TRP A 187 -13.83 -8.92 -1.55
N ALA A 188 -14.36 -7.83 -1.02
CA ALA A 188 -14.00 -6.48 -1.43
C ALA A 188 -13.94 -5.55 -0.21
N ARG A 189 -12.94 -4.67 -0.20
CA ARG A 189 -12.78 -3.60 0.79
C ARG A 189 -12.35 -2.33 0.07
N GLN A 190 -12.72 -1.18 0.60
CA GLN A 190 -12.56 0.09 -0.11
C GLN A 190 -11.92 1.18 0.74
N GLN A 191 -11.31 2.15 0.06
CA GLN A 191 -10.99 3.46 0.57
C GLN A 191 -11.74 4.47 -0.29
N ASN A 192 -12.60 5.27 0.35
CA ASN A 192 -13.23 6.43 -0.24
C ASN A 192 -13.13 7.63 0.72
N GLU A 193 -13.79 8.75 0.42
CA GLU A 193 -13.75 9.97 1.24
C GLU A 193 -14.28 9.77 2.67
N LYS A 194 -15.04 8.69 2.95
CA LYS A 194 -15.47 8.35 4.31
C LYS A 194 -14.33 7.82 5.16
N GLN A 195 -13.36 7.13 4.54
CA GLN A 195 -12.17 6.61 5.21
C GLN A 195 -11.00 7.61 5.18
N LEU A 196 -10.79 8.27 4.04
CA LEU A 196 -9.70 9.22 3.83
C LEU A 196 -10.28 10.52 3.26
N PRO A 197 -10.81 11.44 4.10
CA PRO A 197 -11.56 12.62 3.66
C PRO A 197 -10.81 13.62 2.76
N ILE A 198 -9.47 13.57 2.77
CA ILE A 198 -8.65 14.37 1.86
C ILE A 198 -8.75 13.86 0.41
N ALA A 199 -9.05 12.57 0.21
CA ALA A 199 -9.13 11.89 -1.08
C ALA A 199 -10.48 12.07 -1.78
N LYS A 200 -10.77 13.30 -2.21
CA LYS A 200 -12.06 13.67 -2.83
C LYS A 200 -12.17 13.30 -4.31
N ASP A 201 -11.05 13.16 -4.99
CA ASP A 201 -11.02 12.95 -6.43
C ASP A 201 -10.86 11.50 -6.86
N LEU A 202 -10.31 10.66 -5.98
CA LEU A 202 -10.02 9.25 -6.26
C LEU A 202 -10.46 8.39 -5.07
N ALA A 203 -11.06 7.26 -5.39
CA ALA A 203 -11.39 6.19 -4.45
C ALA A 203 -10.88 4.87 -5.03
N ALA A 204 -10.72 3.85 -4.18
CA ALA A 204 -10.22 2.56 -4.62
C ALA A 204 -10.86 1.39 -3.88
N VAL A 205 -10.92 0.25 -4.57
CA VAL A 205 -11.38 -1.03 -4.02
C VAL A 205 -10.27 -2.05 -4.21
N ASN A 206 -9.85 -2.68 -3.12
CA ASN A 206 -9.06 -3.90 -3.19
C ASN A 206 -10.04 -5.08 -3.16
N MET A 207 -10.03 -5.85 -4.24
CA MET A 207 -10.97 -6.94 -4.47
C MET A 207 -10.22 -8.25 -4.72
N ARG A 208 -10.80 -9.33 -4.23
CA ARG A 208 -10.31 -10.69 -4.43
C ARG A 208 -11.43 -11.60 -4.91
N LEU A 209 -11.12 -12.43 -5.89
CA LEU A 209 -11.99 -13.48 -6.41
C LEU A 209 -11.27 -14.85 -6.29
N LYS A 210 -11.95 -15.87 -5.79
CA LYS A 210 -11.50 -17.27 -5.85
C LYS A 210 -11.47 -17.74 -7.31
N ALA A 211 -10.70 -18.78 -7.62
CA ALA A 211 -10.65 -19.34 -8.97
C ALA A 211 -12.07 -19.63 -9.50
N GLY A 212 -12.38 -19.09 -10.68
CA GLY A 212 -13.68 -19.18 -11.34
C GLY A 212 -14.77 -18.25 -10.82
N ALA A 213 -14.63 -17.65 -9.64
CA ALA A 213 -15.61 -16.70 -9.12
C ALA A 213 -15.72 -15.46 -10.01
N ILE A 214 -16.92 -14.89 -10.04
CA ILE A 214 -17.31 -13.77 -10.89
C ILE A 214 -17.64 -12.57 -9.99
N ARG A 215 -17.08 -11.40 -10.29
CA ARG A 215 -17.71 -10.11 -9.98
C ARG A 215 -18.83 -9.91 -10.99
N GLU A 216 -20.05 -9.86 -10.49
CA GLU A 216 -21.29 -9.83 -11.26
C GLU A 216 -21.26 -8.81 -12.40
N MET A 217 -22.00 -9.07 -13.48
CA MET A 217 -22.26 -8.08 -14.52
C MET A 217 -22.83 -6.78 -13.92
N HIS A 218 -22.16 -5.67 -14.18
CA HIS A 218 -22.50 -4.39 -13.54
C HIS A 218 -22.03 -3.20 -14.37
N TRP A 219 -22.50 -2.00 -14.01
CA TRP A 219 -21.96 -0.73 -14.46
C TRP A 219 -22.01 0.30 -13.33
N HIS A 220 -21.36 1.44 -13.54
CA HIS A 220 -21.40 2.58 -12.63
C HIS A 220 -20.96 3.86 -13.35
N ALA A 221 -21.29 5.01 -12.78
CA ALA A 221 -21.14 6.32 -13.42
C ALA A 221 -19.71 6.92 -13.31
N THR A 222 -18.73 6.11 -12.93
CA THR A 222 -17.33 6.51 -12.74
C THR A 222 -16.44 5.70 -13.66
N ASP A 223 -15.37 6.31 -14.15
CA ASP A 223 -14.36 5.54 -14.87
C ASP A 223 -13.66 4.60 -13.88
N GLU A 224 -13.38 3.37 -14.31
CA GLU A 224 -12.69 2.37 -13.53
C GLU A 224 -11.37 2.04 -14.19
N TRP A 225 -10.29 2.29 -13.47
CA TRP A 225 -8.96 1.82 -13.84
C TRP A 225 -8.56 0.70 -12.88
N ALA A 226 -7.83 -0.32 -13.34
CA ALA A 226 -7.38 -1.38 -12.46
C ALA A 226 -5.96 -1.87 -12.69
N TYR A 227 -5.39 -2.44 -11.63
CA TYR A 227 -4.10 -3.13 -11.62
C TYR A 227 -4.26 -4.52 -11.01
N VAL A 228 -3.78 -5.56 -11.71
CA VAL A 228 -3.83 -6.93 -11.21
C VAL A 228 -2.67 -7.17 -10.24
N LEU A 229 -2.98 -7.31 -8.95
CA LEU A 229 -1.99 -7.55 -7.89
C LEU A 229 -1.46 -8.99 -7.91
N LYS A 230 -2.33 -9.96 -8.16
CA LYS A 230 -1.99 -11.39 -8.18
C LYS A 230 -2.96 -12.20 -9.03
N GLY A 231 -2.43 -13.21 -9.72
CA GLY A 231 -3.23 -14.16 -10.49
C GLY A 231 -3.59 -13.63 -11.88
N SER A 232 -4.66 -14.17 -12.47
CA SER A 232 -5.18 -13.65 -13.73
C SER A 232 -6.70 -13.73 -13.80
N LEU A 233 -7.26 -12.83 -14.59
CA LEU A 233 -8.70 -12.63 -14.74
C LEU A 233 -9.09 -12.66 -16.21
N ARG A 234 -10.34 -12.98 -16.48
CA ARG A 234 -11.04 -12.67 -17.72
C ARG A 234 -11.96 -11.49 -17.44
N VAL A 235 -11.88 -10.47 -18.27
CA VAL A 235 -12.78 -9.32 -18.23
C VAL A 235 -13.64 -9.31 -19.48
N SER A 236 -14.89 -8.87 -19.33
CA SER A 236 -15.75 -8.53 -20.45
C SER A 236 -16.32 -7.12 -20.28
N VAL A 237 -16.43 -6.36 -21.36
CA VAL A 237 -17.04 -5.03 -21.35
C VAL A 237 -17.73 -4.75 -22.68
N LEU A 238 -18.91 -4.16 -22.60
CA LEU A 238 -19.72 -3.79 -23.77
C LEU A 238 -19.59 -2.29 -24.02
N ALA A 239 -19.17 -1.89 -25.22
CA ALA A 239 -19.16 -0.49 -25.60
C ALA A 239 -20.56 -0.03 -26.07
N PRO A 240 -21.15 1.03 -25.49
CA PRO A 240 -22.52 1.46 -25.80
C PRO A 240 -22.64 2.30 -27.08
N GLY A 241 -21.58 2.46 -27.90
CA GLY A 241 -21.64 3.29 -29.09
C GLY A 241 -20.42 3.23 -30.04
N GLY A 242 -20.54 3.91 -31.18
CA GLY A 242 -19.50 3.98 -32.21
C GLY A 242 -19.50 2.79 -33.17
N LYS A 243 -18.39 2.58 -33.90
CA LYS A 243 -18.29 1.46 -34.86
C LYS A 243 -18.38 0.07 -34.22
N ASN A 244 -18.21 -0.02 -32.91
CA ASN A 244 -18.22 -1.25 -32.13
C ASN A 244 -19.42 -1.31 -31.16
N GLU A 245 -20.48 -0.53 -31.40
CA GLU A 245 -21.70 -0.56 -30.58
C GLU A 245 -22.26 -1.98 -30.48
N GLY A 246 -22.52 -2.45 -29.26
CA GLY A 246 -23.08 -3.77 -29.01
C GLY A 246 -22.08 -4.93 -29.11
N VAL A 247 -20.79 -4.66 -29.35
CA VAL A 247 -19.72 -5.66 -29.35
C VAL A 247 -19.12 -5.79 -27.94
N GLU A 248 -19.20 -6.99 -27.37
CA GLU A 248 -18.54 -7.31 -26.10
C GLU A 248 -17.05 -7.58 -26.34
N TYR A 249 -16.19 -6.76 -25.73
CA TYR A 249 -14.76 -6.99 -25.70
C TYR A 249 -14.44 -7.96 -24.56
N VAL A 250 -13.78 -9.08 -24.88
CA VAL A 250 -13.36 -10.08 -23.89
C VAL A 250 -11.85 -10.25 -23.91
N ALA A 251 -11.17 -10.12 -22.77
CA ALA A 251 -9.72 -10.23 -22.66
C ALA A 251 -9.29 -10.93 -21.37
N ASP A 252 -8.10 -11.55 -21.41
CA ASP A 252 -7.43 -12.06 -20.22
C ASP A 252 -6.34 -11.08 -19.78
N VAL A 253 -6.31 -10.77 -18.48
CA VAL A 253 -5.33 -9.87 -17.83
C VAL A 253 -4.59 -10.63 -16.73
N ASN A 254 -3.28 -10.41 -16.60
CA ASN A 254 -2.40 -11.14 -15.68
C ASN A 254 -1.78 -10.18 -14.65
N GLU A 255 -1.07 -10.73 -13.66
CA GLU A 255 -0.31 -9.97 -12.66
C GLU A 255 0.54 -8.87 -13.31
N GLY A 256 0.32 -7.62 -12.87
CA GLY A 256 0.94 -6.41 -13.43
C GLY A 256 0.27 -5.84 -14.68
N ASP A 257 -0.77 -6.46 -15.23
CA ASP A 257 -1.57 -5.91 -16.33
C ASP A 257 -2.66 -4.96 -15.80
N LEU A 258 -3.20 -4.16 -16.72
CA LEU A 258 -4.19 -3.13 -16.45
C LEU A 258 -5.50 -3.37 -17.22
N TRP A 259 -6.58 -2.78 -16.71
CA TRP A 259 -7.73 -2.41 -17.53
C TRP A 259 -8.21 -1.00 -17.26
N TYR A 260 -8.99 -0.46 -18.19
CA TYR A 260 -9.71 0.78 -18.06
C TYR A 260 -11.09 0.62 -18.67
N PHE A 261 -12.14 0.86 -17.89
CA PHE A 261 -13.51 0.84 -18.34
C PHE A 261 -14.13 2.22 -18.16
N PRO A 262 -14.57 2.86 -19.26
CA PRO A 262 -15.31 4.11 -19.18
C PRO A 262 -16.54 4.03 -18.28
N ALA A 263 -16.97 5.19 -17.78
CA ALA A 263 -18.24 5.29 -17.08
C ALA A 263 -19.40 4.72 -17.92
N ASP A 264 -20.31 4.02 -17.25
CA ASP A 264 -21.52 3.39 -17.80
C ASP A 264 -21.34 2.21 -18.77
N ASP A 265 -20.13 1.86 -19.20
CA ASP A 265 -19.88 0.67 -20.03
C ASP A 265 -20.11 -0.62 -19.18
N PRO A 266 -21.12 -1.46 -19.44
CA PRO A 266 -21.37 -2.62 -18.57
C PRO A 266 -20.31 -3.69 -18.74
N ARG A 267 -19.91 -4.29 -17.62
CA ARG A 267 -18.71 -5.15 -17.52
C ARG A 267 -18.91 -6.34 -16.59
N SER A 268 -18.05 -7.34 -16.73
CA SER A 268 -17.90 -8.45 -15.78
C SER A 268 -16.43 -8.81 -15.57
N ILE A 269 -16.11 -9.39 -14.42
CA ILE A 269 -14.74 -9.82 -14.09
C ILE A 269 -14.81 -11.24 -13.53
N GLN A 270 -14.04 -12.16 -14.08
CA GLN A 270 -14.00 -13.54 -13.64
C GLN A 270 -12.56 -13.98 -13.37
N ALA A 271 -12.28 -14.51 -12.18
CA ALA A 271 -10.96 -15.07 -11.90
C ALA A 271 -10.72 -16.35 -12.71
N LYS A 272 -9.52 -16.48 -13.27
CA LYS A 272 -9.05 -17.71 -13.90
C LYS A 272 -8.51 -18.68 -12.85
N ASP A 273 -8.21 -19.90 -13.28
CA ASP A 273 -7.60 -20.96 -12.47
C ASP A 273 -6.09 -21.12 -12.72
N THR A 274 -5.45 -20.10 -13.29
CA THR A 274 -3.99 -20.04 -13.46
C THR A 274 -3.28 -20.11 -12.11
N LEU A 275 -3.88 -19.52 -11.07
CA LEU A 275 -3.57 -19.78 -9.67
C LEU A 275 -4.77 -20.49 -9.01
N PRO A 276 -4.54 -21.58 -8.26
CA PRO A 276 -5.61 -22.28 -7.53
C PRO A 276 -6.39 -21.38 -6.57
N GLU A 277 -5.72 -20.36 -6.02
CA GLU A 277 -6.29 -19.43 -5.05
C GLU A 277 -7.20 -18.37 -5.70
N GLY A 278 -7.12 -18.19 -7.03
CA GLY A 278 -7.81 -17.15 -7.80
C GLY A 278 -6.96 -15.91 -8.05
N ALA A 279 -7.59 -14.73 -7.97
CA ALA A 279 -6.95 -13.46 -8.29
C ALA A 279 -7.30 -12.36 -7.29
N GLU A 280 -6.39 -11.40 -7.17
CA GLU A 280 -6.55 -10.19 -6.36
C GLU A 280 -6.09 -8.98 -7.16
N PHE A 281 -6.83 -7.89 -7.07
CA PHE A 281 -6.65 -6.72 -7.91
C PHE A 281 -7.12 -5.45 -7.19
N LEU A 282 -6.68 -4.33 -7.72
CA LEU A 282 -7.03 -3.01 -7.25
C LEU A 282 -7.85 -2.31 -8.34
N LEU A 283 -9.00 -1.76 -7.96
CA LEU A 283 -9.82 -0.88 -8.78
C LEU A 283 -9.65 0.55 -8.26
N ILE A 284 -9.53 1.52 -9.15
CA ILE A 284 -9.45 2.95 -8.85
C ILE A 284 -10.51 3.68 -9.67
N PHE A 285 -11.24 4.57 -9.01
CA PHE A 285 -12.37 5.30 -9.56
C PHE A 285 -12.11 6.79 -9.53
N ASP A 286 -12.52 7.51 -10.59
CA ASP A 286 -12.30 8.95 -10.77
C ASP A 286 -13.19 9.86 -9.89
N ALA A 287 -13.73 9.32 -8.79
CA ALA A 287 -14.49 10.06 -7.79
C ALA A 287 -14.26 9.52 -6.37
N GLY A 288 -13.80 10.37 -5.46
CA GLY A 288 -13.54 10.02 -4.05
C GLY A 288 -14.78 9.58 -3.27
N ARG A 289 -15.98 9.90 -3.76
CA ARG A 289 -17.26 9.48 -3.18
C ARG A 289 -17.72 8.08 -3.61
N PHE A 290 -17.00 7.41 -4.50
CA PHE A 290 -17.39 6.08 -4.98
C PHE A 290 -17.57 5.10 -3.81
N ASP A 291 -18.61 4.27 -3.89
CA ASP A 291 -18.89 3.20 -2.95
C ASP A 291 -19.20 1.94 -3.77
N GLU A 292 -18.43 0.88 -3.55
CA GLU A 292 -18.56 -0.40 -4.24
C GLU A 292 -19.94 -1.04 -4.03
N ASN A 293 -20.67 -0.63 -2.99
CA ASN A 293 -22.02 -1.09 -2.72
C ASN A 293 -23.10 -0.33 -3.51
N ASP A 294 -22.73 0.73 -4.24
CA ASP A 294 -23.66 1.59 -4.99
C ASP A 294 -23.59 1.31 -6.52
N THR A 295 -22.90 0.24 -6.94
CA THR A 295 -22.86 -0.17 -8.37
C THR A 295 -24.22 -0.68 -8.85
N PHE A 296 -24.52 -0.52 -10.14
CA PHE A 296 -25.72 -1.07 -10.75
C PHE A 296 -25.49 -2.53 -11.14
N LEU A 297 -26.16 -3.46 -10.46
CA LEU A 297 -25.97 -4.90 -10.63
C LEU A 297 -27.08 -5.50 -11.49
N LEU A 298 -26.72 -6.37 -12.43
CA LEU A 298 -27.66 -6.98 -13.38
C LEU A 298 -28.82 -7.70 -12.66
N THR A 299 -28.50 -8.56 -11.70
CA THR A 299 -29.49 -9.35 -10.96
C THR A 299 -30.31 -8.50 -10.01
N ASP A 300 -29.75 -7.41 -9.48
CA ASP A 300 -30.51 -6.45 -8.69
C ASP A 300 -31.54 -5.75 -9.57
N TRP A 301 -31.13 -5.23 -10.73
CA TRP A 301 -32.05 -4.61 -11.67
C TRP A 301 -33.14 -5.60 -12.12
N PHE A 302 -32.77 -6.82 -12.51
CA PHE A 302 -33.73 -7.87 -12.89
C PHE A 302 -34.72 -8.21 -11.77
N ALA A 303 -34.30 -8.17 -10.49
CA ALA A 303 -35.19 -8.42 -9.36
C ALA A 303 -36.29 -7.36 -9.20
N TYR A 304 -36.06 -6.15 -9.71
CA TYR A 304 -36.96 -5.00 -9.58
C TYR A 304 -37.64 -4.58 -10.90
N VAL A 305 -37.56 -5.41 -11.95
CA VAL A 305 -38.39 -5.26 -13.16
C VAL A 305 -39.56 -6.23 -13.11
N PRO A 306 -40.83 -5.79 -13.32
CA PRO A 306 -41.97 -6.69 -13.41
C PRO A 306 -41.75 -7.80 -14.45
N LYS A 307 -42.08 -9.05 -14.10
CA LYS A 307 -41.83 -10.20 -14.99
C LYS A 307 -42.53 -10.10 -16.34
N ASP A 308 -43.68 -9.43 -16.41
CA ASP A 308 -44.37 -9.20 -17.69
C ASP A 308 -43.62 -8.18 -18.57
N VAL A 309 -42.94 -7.20 -17.97
CA VAL A 309 -42.04 -6.26 -18.68
C VAL A 309 -40.80 -7.00 -19.17
N LEU A 310 -40.19 -7.87 -18.35
CA LEU A 310 -39.11 -8.75 -18.81
C LEU A 310 -39.58 -9.65 -19.97
N ALA A 311 -40.73 -10.30 -19.84
CA ALA A 311 -41.28 -11.14 -20.89
C ALA A 311 -41.57 -10.37 -22.19
N LYS A 312 -42.03 -9.13 -22.10
CA LYS A 312 -42.18 -8.25 -23.27
C LYS A 312 -40.81 -7.93 -23.89
N ASN A 313 -39.83 -7.54 -23.07
CA ASN A 313 -38.48 -7.19 -23.53
C ASN A 313 -37.79 -8.35 -24.26
N PHE A 314 -37.94 -9.59 -23.75
CA PHE A 314 -37.35 -10.79 -24.34
C PHE A 314 -38.27 -11.52 -25.34
N GLY A 315 -39.43 -10.96 -25.67
CA GLY A 315 -40.34 -11.52 -26.68
C GLY A 315 -41.05 -12.82 -26.28
N THR A 316 -41.18 -13.11 -24.99
CA THR A 316 -41.81 -14.34 -24.48
C THR A 316 -43.21 -14.12 -23.91
N TYR A 317 -43.71 -12.89 -23.87
CA TYR A 317 -45.05 -12.57 -23.36
C TYR A 317 -46.15 -13.33 -24.14
N PRO A 318 -47.17 -13.92 -23.45
CA PRO A 318 -47.51 -13.76 -22.04
C PRO A 318 -46.81 -14.73 -21.07
N ASP A 319 -45.90 -15.59 -21.53
CA ASP A 319 -45.17 -16.50 -20.64
C ASP A 319 -44.11 -15.74 -19.82
N THR A 320 -44.35 -15.69 -18.51
CA THR A 320 -43.45 -15.09 -17.52
C THR A 320 -42.65 -16.12 -16.71
N THR A 321 -42.90 -17.41 -16.89
CA THR A 321 -42.33 -18.47 -16.03
C THR A 321 -40.82 -18.60 -16.18
N LEU A 322 -40.28 -18.19 -17.33
CA LEU A 322 -38.84 -18.07 -17.59
C LEU A 322 -38.11 -17.16 -16.59
N PHE A 323 -38.81 -16.25 -15.91
CA PHE A 323 -38.22 -15.29 -14.97
C PHE A 323 -38.48 -15.68 -13.50
N ASP A 324 -39.07 -16.84 -13.23
CA ASP A 324 -39.40 -17.27 -11.86
C ASP A 324 -38.17 -17.57 -10.98
N HIS A 325 -37.05 -17.90 -11.61
CA HIS A 325 -35.81 -18.29 -10.95
C HIS A 325 -34.83 -17.12 -10.73
N ILE A 326 -35.15 -15.91 -11.20
CA ILE A 326 -34.30 -14.73 -10.98
C ILE A 326 -34.11 -14.52 -9.46
N PRO A 327 -32.86 -14.31 -9.00
CA PRO A 327 -32.59 -13.98 -7.61
C PRO A 327 -33.37 -12.74 -7.15
N ARG A 328 -33.85 -12.74 -5.89
CA ARG A 328 -34.58 -11.58 -5.33
C ARG A 328 -33.69 -10.41 -4.90
N ARG A 329 -32.37 -10.59 -4.95
CA ARG A 329 -31.34 -9.62 -4.55
C ARG A 329 -30.12 -9.85 -5.41
N GLU A 330 -29.27 -8.84 -5.47
CA GLU A 330 -27.95 -8.92 -6.08
C GLU A 330 -27.14 -10.15 -5.67
N LEU A 331 -26.30 -10.62 -6.58
CA LEU A 331 -25.32 -11.67 -6.32
C LEU A 331 -23.95 -11.09 -5.93
N TYR A 332 -23.63 -9.91 -6.48
CA TYR A 332 -22.43 -9.10 -6.28
C TYR A 332 -21.11 -9.80 -6.66
N ILE A 333 -20.69 -10.78 -5.85
CA ILE A 333 -19.60 -11.71 -6.15
C ILE A 333 -20.14 -13.12 -5.93
N LEU A 334 -20.11 -13.94 -6.98
CA LEU A 334 -20.70 -15.27 -7.01
C LEU A 334 -19.67 -16.34 -7.39
N PRO A 335 -19.85 -17.59 -6.91
CA PRO A 335 -18.98 -18.68 -7.30
C PRO A 335 -19.37 -19.17 -8.70
N SER A 336 -18.38 -19.53 -9.51
CA SER A 336 -18.59 -20.15 -10.81
C SER A 336 -17.41 -21.05 -11.16
N ASN A 337 -17.54 -21.84 -12.22
CA ASN A 337 -16.43 -22.60 -12.78
C ASN A 337 -15.47 -21.63 -13.50
N PRO A 338 -14.15 -21.93 -13.51
CA PRO A 338 -13.19 -21.15 -14.30
C PRO A 338 -13.60 -21.04 -15.77
N PRO A 339 -13.32 -19.88 -16.41
CA PRO A 339 -13.62 -19.71 -17.82
C PRO A 339 -12.75 -20.65 -18.67
N PRO A 340 -13.16 -20.99 -19.91
CA PRO A 340 -12.36 -21.79 -20.81
C PRO A 340 -10.95 -21.21 -21.02
N LYS A 341 -9.93 -22.08 -20.98
CA LYS A 341 -8.52 -21.69 -21.20
C LYS A 341 -8.30 -20.96 -22.54
N ASP A 342 -8.97 -21.44 -23.58
CA ASP A 342 -9.00 -20.79 -24.89
C ASP A 342 -10.08 -19.70 -24.89
N ILE A 343 -9.65 -18.44 -24.88
CA ILE A 343 -10.55 -17.27 -24.86
C ILE A 343 -11.48 -17.23 -26.07
N ASN A 344 -11.11 -17.83 -27.20
CA ASN A 344 -11.96 -17.83 -28.39
C ASN A 344 -13.18 -18.75 -28.24
N LYS A 345 -13.18 -19.67 -27.28
CA LYS A 345 -14.37 -20.47 -26.95
C LYS A 345 -15.38 -19.73 -26.08
N ASP A 346 -14.97 -18.63 -25.48
CA ASP A 346 -15.78 -17.81 -24.58
C ASP A 346 -16.30 -16.55 -25.29
N ARG A 347 -15.59 -16.08 -26.31
CA ARG A 347 -16.00 -14.96 -27.17
C ARG A 347 -17.20 -15.33 -28.03
N VAL A 348 -18.26 -14.51 -27.95
CA VAL A 348 -19.41 -14.59 -28.87
C VAL A 348 -19.06 -13.99 -30.23
N VAL A 349 -18.34 -12.86 -30.23
CA VAL A 349 -17.84 -12.18 -31.42
C VAL A 349 -16.35 -11.84 -31.26
N PRO A 350 -15.58 -11.73 -32.35
CA PRO A 350 -14.17 -11.31 -32.26
C PRO A 350 -14.04 -9.88 -31.70
N ASN A 351 -13.02 -9.66 -30.87
CA ASN A 351 -12.69 -8.30 -30.41
C ASN A 351 -12.31 -7.39 -31.59
N PRO A 352 -12.54 -6.07 -31.48
CA PRO A 352 -11.92 -5.09 -32.34
C PRO A 352 -10.39 -5.23 -32.34
N THR A 353 -9.75 -4.97 -33.48
CA THR A 353 -8.29 -5.04 -33.64
C THR A 353 -7.59 -3.68 -33.56
N ASP A 354 -8.36 -2.59 -33.51
CA ASP A 354 -7.86 -1.21 -33.50
C ASP A 354 -8.67 -0.36 -32.50
N PRO A 355 -8.01 0.34 -31.55
CA PRO A 355 -6.58 0.26 -31.22
C PRO A 355 -6.16 -1.13 -30.69
N GLU A 356 -4.84 -1.40 -30.74
CA GLU A 356 -4.24 -2.65 -30.24
C GLU A 356 -4.62 -2.92 -28.77
N TYR A 357 -4.62 -1.87 -27.94
CA TYR A 357 -5.00 -1.91 -26.54
C TYR A 357 -6.30 -1.12 -26.33
N PHE A 358 -7.43 -1.83 -26.44
CA PHE A 358 -8.75 -1.21 -26.36
C PHE A 358 -9.15 -0.91 -24.90
N PHE A 359 -9.39 -1.94 -24.09
CA PHE A 359 -9.76 -1.78 -22.67
C PHE A 359 -8.75 -2.39 -21.69
N THR A 360 -7.70 -3.06 -22.19
CA THR A 360 -6.67 -3.71 -21.38
C THR A 360 -5.29 -3.34 -21.89
N TYR A 361 -4.33 -3.17 -20.98
CA TYR A 361 -2.96 -2.79 -21.31
C TYR A 361 -1.94 -3.68 -20.56
N PRO A 362 -1.00 -4.32 -21.28
CA PRO A 362 -0.05 -5.25 -20.66
C PRO A 362 1.13 -4.52 -20.02
N LEU A 363 0.89 -3.70 -18.98
CA LEU A 363 1.94 -2.97 -18.26
C LEU A 363 3.04 -3.90 -17.72
N SER A 364 2.69 -5.16 -17.40
CA SER A 364 3.65 -6.20 -17.01
C SER A 364 4.77 -6.44 -18.02
N LYS A 365 4.52 -6.16 -19.31
CA LYS A 365 5.44 -6.36 -20.43
C LYS A 365 6.13 -5.08 -20.89
N VAL A 366 5.79 -3.93 -20.30
CA VAL A 366 6.45 -2.66 -20.62
C VAL A 366 7.86 -2.68 -20.05
N GLU A 367 8.84 -2.46 -20.92
CA GLU A 367 10.23 -2.25 -20.50
C GLU A 367 10.31 -0.97 -19.66
N PRO A 368 10.75 -1.06 -18.40
CA PRO A 368 10.72 0.10 -17.52
C PRO A 368 11.85 1.07 -17.87
N VAL A 369 11.57 2.37 -17.72
CA VAL A 369 12.59 3.41 -17.84
C VAL A 369 13.47 3.37 -16.60
N LYS A 370 14.79 3.26 -16.81
CA LYS A 370 15.78 3.20 -15.73
C LYS A 370 16.27 4.59 -15.33
N TYR A 371 16.36 4.82 -14.04
CA TYR A 371 16.93 6.00 -13.39
C TYR A 371 18.06 5.56 -12.45
N LEU A 372 18.78 6.51 -11.86
CA LEU A 372 19.86 6.20 -10.91
C LEU A 372 19.37 5.46 -9.67
N GLY A 373 18.17 5.79 -9.17
CA GLY A 373 17.60 5.22 -7.95
C GLY A 373 16.52 4.15 -8.16
N GLY A 374 16.38 3.60 -9.37
CA GLY A 374 15.41 2.54 -9.64
C GLY A 374 14.78 2.62 -11.04
N THR A 375 13.51 2.22 -11.16
CA THR A 375 12.82 2.15 -12.44
C THR A 375 11.36 2.62 -12.39
N ILE A 376 10.83 3.06 -13.53
CA ILE A 376 9.43 3.50 -13.68
C ILE A 376 8.82 2.95 -14.97
N LYS A 377 7.59 2.43 -14.90
CA LYS A 377 6.72 2.20 -16.06
C LYS A 377 5.55 3.17 -16.01
N ILE A 378 5.11 3.69 -17.16
CA ILE A 378 3.99 4.65 -17.23
C ILE A 378 2.94 4.13 -18.21
N ALA A 379 1.68 4.15 -17.80
CA ALA A 379 0.51 3.97 -18.65
C ALA A 379 -0.38 5.20 -18.58
N ASP A 380 -0.60 5.85 -19.72
CA ASP A 380 -1.48 7.01 -19.86
C ASP A 380 -2.05 7.09 -21.27
N SER A 381 -2.80 8.14 -21.60
CA SER A 381 -3.49 8.26 -22.89
C SER A 381 -2.58 8.27 -24.14
N ARG A 382 -1.25 8.35 -23.98
CA ARG A 382 -0.28 8.28 -25.09
C ARG A 382 0.04 6.85 -25.54
N ASN A 383 -0.14 5.86 -24.66
CA ASN A 383 0.13 4.45 -24.94
C ASN A 383 -1.04 3.51 -24.61
N PHE A 384 -1.96 3.96 -23.76
CA PHE A 384 -3.23 3.31 -23.46
C PHE A 384 -4.37 4.29 -23.75
N GLU A 385 -4.73 4.40 -25.03
CA GLU A 385 -5.49 5.54 -25.57
C GLU A 385 -6.85 5.79 -24.90
N ILE A 386 -7.53 4.75 -24.43
CA ILE A 386 -8.84 4.87 -23.76
C ILE A 386 -8.75 5.56 -22.39
N ALA A 387 -7.59 5.51 -21.74
CA ALA A 387 -7.38 6.01 -20.37
C ALA A 387 -7.28 7.54 -20.34
N LYS A 388 -8.43 8.22 -20.48
CA LYS A 388 -8.51 9.69 -20.61
C LYS A 388 -8.65 10.44 -19.29
N LYS A 389 -8.83 9.75 -18.16
CA LYS A 389 -9.01 10.40 -16.86
C LYS A 389 -8.12 9.88 -15.74
N ILE A 390 -7.42 8.77 -15.97
CA ILE A 390 -6.51 8.19 -15.00
C ILE A 390 -5.21 7.81 -15.73
N ALA A 391 -4.09 8.31 -15.22
CA ALA A 391 -2.75 7.94 -15.64
C ALA A 391 -2.03 7.27 -14.47
N VAL A 392 -1.21 6.25 -14.74
CA VAL A 392 -0.53 5.48 -13.70
C VAL A 392 0.95 5.33 -13.98
N ALA A 393 1.75 5.42 -12.93
CA ALA A 393 3.13 4.95 -12.94
C ALA A 393 3.32 3.80 -11.94
N GLU A 394 3.95 2.71 -12.38
CA GLU A 394 4.52 1.69 -11.48
C GLU A 394 5.96 2.11 -11.20
N VAL A 395 6.27 2.41 -9.93
CA VAL A 395 7.56 2.93 -9.49
C VAL A 395 8.25 1.89 -8.62
N CYS A 396 9.52 1.61 -8.93
CA CYS A 396 10.40 0.78 -8.12
C CYS A 396 11.59 1.63 -7.68
N VAL A 397 11.78 1.78 -6.37
CA VAL A 397 12.86 2.55 -5.76
C VAL A 397 13.83 1.60 -5.07
N ASP A 398 15.10 1.67 -5.46
CA ASP A 398 16.16 0.84 -4.87
C ASP A 398 16.35 1.15 -3.38
N VAL A 399 17.02 0.25 -2.65
CA VAL A 399 17.29 0.42 -1.21
C VAL A 399 18.09 1.71 -0.98
N GLY A 400 17.62 2.54 -0.06
CA GLY A 400 18.18 3.87 0.23
C GLY A 400 17.89 4.94 -0.84
N GLY A 401 17.27 4.57 -1.96
CA GLY A 401 16.84 5.49 -3.00
C GLY A 401 15.58 6.28 -2.63
N MET A 402 15.23 7.23 -3.48
CA MET A 402 14.07 8.09 -3.28
C MET A 402 13.45 8.54 -4.60
N ARG A 403 12.12 8.56 -4.68
CA ARG A 403 11.35 9.36 -5.63
C ARG A 403 11.55 10.83 -5.28
N GLU A 404 12.20 11.57 -6.16
CA GLU A 404 12.76 12.88 -5.83
C GLU A 404 11.73 13.92 -5.37
N LEU A 405 12.21 15.03 -4.81
CA LEU A 405 11.35 16.17 -4.46
C LEU A 405 10.65 16.71 -5.71
N HIS A 406 9.32 16.60 -5.73
CA HIS A 406 8.50 17.01 -6.86
C HIS A 406 7.08 17.38 -6.43
N TRP A 407 6.28 17.82 -7.39
CA TRP A 407 4.84 17.91 -7.25
C TRP A 407 4.15 17.62 -8.59
N HIS A 408 2.87 17.30 -8.51
CA HIS A 408 1.99 17.23 -9.68
C HIS A 408 1.27 18.57 -9.85
N PRO A 409 1.27 19.19 -11.05
CA PRO A 409 0.79 20.56 -11.24
C PRO A 409 -0.65 20.77 -10.78
N THR A 410 -1.59 20.04 -11.39
CA THR A 410 -3.04 20.28 -11.21
C THR A 410 -3.80 19.06 -10.75
N GLN A 411 -3.11 17.92 -10.65
CA GLN A 411 -3.75 16.62 -10.50
C GLN A 411 -3.40 16.03 -9.13
N PRO A 412 -4.39 15.49 -8.41
CA PRO A 412 -4.11 14.76 -7.18
C PRO A 412 -3.39 13.46 -7.53
N GLU A 413 -2.52 13.04 -6.64
CA GLU A 413 -1.90 11.72 -6.69
C GLU A 413 -2.50 10.84 -5.60
N TRP A 414 -2.93 9.66 -6.01
CA TRP A 414 -3.29 8.56 -5.13
C TRP A 414 -2.22 7.49 -5.28
N THR A 415 -1.58 7.12 -4.18
CA THR A 415 -0.43 6.21 -4.20
C THR A 415 -0.70 4.96 -3.39
N PHE A 416 -0.35 3.79 -3.93
CA PHE A 416 -0.53 2.50 -3.25
C PHE A 416 0.76 1.72 -3.15
N ILE A 417 1.14 1.36 -1.92
CA ILE A 417 2.36 0.60 -1.68
C ILE A 417 2.13 -0.88 -2.00
N LEU A 418 2.81 -1.36 -3.04
CA LEU A 418 2.78 -2.75 -3.46
C LEU A 418 3.69 -3.62 -2.59
N SER A 419 4.91 -3.16 -2.32
CA SER A 419 5.91 -3.85 -1.49
C SER A 419 6.95 -2.89 -0.92
N GLY A 420 7.69 -3.31 0.10
CA GLY A 420 8.72 -2.49 0.75
C GLY A 420 8.17 -1.52 1.79
N LYS A 421 8.99 -0.56 2.21
CA LYS A 421 8.65 0.42 3.25
C LYS A 421 9.01 1.82 2.76
N ALA A 422 8.06 2.74 2.83
CA ALA A 422 8.24 4.10 2.37
C ALA A 422 8.09 5.10 3.50
N ARG A 423 8.73 6.26 3.35
CA ARG A 423 8.43 7.47 4.09
C ARG A 423 8.05 8.57 3.11
N ILE A 424 6.94 9.24 3.39
CA ILE A 424 6.44 10.34 2.56
C ILE A 424 6.27 11.57 3.44
N THR A 425 6.93 12.67 3.06
CA THR A 425 6.66 13.99 3.63
C THR A 425 5.86 14.80 2.64
N LEU A 426 4.78 15.40 3.14
CA LEU A 426 3.88 16.25 2.38
C LEU A 426 4.04 17.72 2.82
N PHE A 427 4.40 18.60 1.90
CA PHE A 427 4.43 20.05 2.07
C PHE A 427 3.14 20.68 1.51
N ALA A 428 2.29 21.17 2.42
CA ALA A 428 0.95 21.67 2.15
C ALA A 428 0.88 23.22 2.13
N ALA A 429 1.98 23.88 1.76
CA ALA A 429 2.16 25.33 1.81
C ALA A 429 1.99 25.95 3.21
N GLN A 430 2.31 27.24 3.35
CA GLN A 430 2.14 28.01 4.60
C GLN A 430 2.77 27.34 5.82
N SER A 431 3.93 26.69 5.61
CA SER A 431 4.65 25.95 6.65
C SER A 431 3.90 24.76 7.24
N ASN A 432 2.87 24.24 6.55
CA ASN A 432 2.21 22.97 6.91
C ASN A 432 2.98 21.80 6.28
N VAL A 433 3.51 20.93 7.12
CA VAL A 433 4.33 19.78 6.74
C VAL A 433 4.03 18.61 7.66
N ALA A 434 3.81 17.43 7.08
CA ALA A 434 3.65 16.20 7.85
C ALA A 434 4.30 15.01 7.14
N THR A 435 4.87 14.12 7.94
CA THR A 435 5.58 12.92 7.49
C THR A 435 4.91 11.65 8.03
N TYR A 436 4.72 10.67 7.16
CA TYR A 436 4.10 9.39 7.49
C TYR A 436 4.95 8.25 6.89
N ASP A 437 4.98 7.12 7.60
CA ASP A 437 5.55 5.87 7.10
C ASP A 437 4.46 5.05 6.41
N PHE A 438 4.82 4.28 5.37
CA PHE A 438 3.90 3.47 4.58
C PHE A 438 4.46 2.07 4.34
N PHE A 439 3.56 1.10 4.36
CA PHE A 439 3.79 -0.35 4.28
C PHE A 439 2.88 -0.96 3.20
N PRO A 440 3.12 -2.21 2.78
CA PRO A 440 2.34 -2.84 1.72
C PRO A 440 0.84 -2.85 2.06
N GLY A 441 0.01 -2.42 1.11
CA GLY A 441 -1.43 -2.26 1.32
C GLY A 441 -1.87 -0.89 1.84
N ASP A 442 -0.94 0.03 2.09
CA ASP A 442 -1.25 1.41 2.45
C ASP A 442 -1.49 2.29 1.23
N VAL A 443 -2.40 3.24 1.42
CA VAL A 443 -2.74 4.31 0.49
C VAL A 443 -2.19 5.64 1.00
N ALA A 444 -1.57 6.41 0.12
CA ALA A 444 -1.28 7.82 0.29
C ALA A 444 -2.17 8.67 -0.63
N TYR A 445 -2.59 9.85 -0.19
CA TYR A 445 -3.27 10.82 -1.06
C TYR A 445 -2.63 12.20 -0.98
N ILE A 446 -2.12 12.68 -2.11
CA ILE A 446 -1.36 13.92 -2.21
C ILE A 446 -2.20 14.91 -3.03
N PRO A 447 -2.70 15.99 -2.42
CA PRO A 447 -3.45 17.00 -3.13
C PRO A 447 -2.64 17.68 -4.24
N PRO A 448 -3.31 18.27 -5.25
CA PRO A 448 -2.64 19.00 -6.31
C PRO A 448 -1.67 20.05 -5.77
N SER A 449 -0.53 20.21 -6.45
CA SER A 449 0.52 21.19 -6.11
C SER A 449 1.25 20.97 -4.77
N PHE A 450 0.89 19.97 -3.96
CA PHE A 450 1.60 19.74 -2.71
C PHE A 450 2.97 19.12 -3.00
N GLY A 451 4.03 19.75 -2.48
CA GLY A 451 5.39 19.27 -2.67
C GLY A 451 5.62 18.02 -1.82
N HIS A 452 6.28 17.00 -2.37
CA HIS A 452 6.52 15.76 -1.65
C HIS A 452 7.72 14.99 -2.20
N TYR A 453 8.12 13.95 -1.46
CA TYR A 453 9.07 12.92 -1.88
C TYR A 453 8.62 11.58 -1.28
N ILE A 454 9.08 10.48 -1.88
CA ILE A 454 8.81 9.12 -1.40
C ILE A 454 10.15 8.40 -1.27
N GLU A 455 10.59 8.19 -0.03
CA GLU A 455 11.89 7.60 0.27
C GLU A 455 11.74 6.12 0.65
N ASN A 456 12.63 5.28 0.14
CA ASN A 456 12.72 3.89 0.58
C ASN A 456 13.49 3.83 1.92
N ILE A 457 12.75 3.54 2.99
CA ILE A 457 13.29 3.38 4.36
C ILE A 457 13.47 1.91 4.76
N GLY A 458 13.21 0.99 3.82
CA GLY A 458 13.35 -0.45 4.00
C GLY A 458 14.72 -0.98 3.62
N ASP A 459 14.85 -2.30 3.76
CA ASP A 459 15.98 -3.14 3.39
C ASP A 459 15.76 -3.89 2.06
N GLU A 460 14.61 -3.69 1.44
CA GLU A 460 14.20 -4.28 0.16
C GLU A 460 13.75 -3.17 -0.81
N PRO A 461 13.72 -3.41 -2.13
CA PRO A 461 13.16 -2.45 -3.08
C PRO A 461 11.71 -2.08 -2.74
N LEU A 462 11.45 -0.77 -2.72
CA LEU A 462 10.12 -0.20 -2.54
C LEU A 462 9.40 -0.19 -3.89
N LYS A 463 8.21 -0.77 -3.96
CA LYS A 463 7.35 -0.72 -5.15
C LYS A 463 6.00 -0.11 -4.81
N PHE A 464 5.53 0.81 -5.65
CA PHE A 464 4.24 1.46 -5.48
C PHE A 464 3.65 1.89 -6.83
N LEU A 465 2.36 2.20 -6.82
CA LEU A 465 1.66 2.85 -7.92
C LEU A 465 1.49 4.33 -7.59
N GLU A 466 1.81 5.23 -8.53
CA GLU A 466 1.38 6.63 -8.53
C GLU A 466 0.20 6.76 -9.50
N VAL A 467 -0.99 7.07 -9.01
CA VAL A 467 -2.21 7.19 -9.81
C VAL A 467 -2.66 8.64 -9.83
N LEU A 468 -2.71 9.24 -11.02
CA LEU A 468 -3.08 10.64 -11.22
C LEU A 468 -4.44 10.73 -11.92
N LYS A 469 -5.31 11.62 -11.44
CA LYS A 469 -6.57 11.95 -12.14
C LYS A 469 -6.32 12.88 -13.33
N THR A 470 -5.83 12.31 -14.43
CA THR A 470 -5.37 13.01 -15.64
C THR A 470 -5.33 12.06 -16.84
N ASP A 471 -5.25 12.60 -18.05
CA ASP A 471 -5.00 11.80 -19.26
C ASP A 471 -3.50 11.55 -19.52
N VAL A 472 -2.61 12.41 -19.02
CA VAL A 472 -1.16 12.32 -19.23
C VAL A 472 -0.40 12.43 -17.92
N PHE A 473 0.52 11.51 -17.68
CA PHE A 473 1.37 11.51 -16.49
C PHE A 473 2.43 12.63 -16.57
N GLN A 474 2.37 13.60 -15.64
CA GLN A 474 3.26 14.75 -15.60
C GLN A 474 3.59 15.19 -14.17
N ASP A 475 4.85 15.55 -13.94
CA ASP A 475 5.36 16.07 -12.68
C ASP A 475 6.31 17.26 -12.90
N ILE A 476 6.52 18.08 -11.88
CA ILE A 476 7.57 19.10 -11.84
C ILE A 476 8.62 18.70 -10.80
N SER A 477 9.83 18.47 -11.28
CA SER A 477 10.99 18.14 -10.44
C SER A 477 11.61 19.40 -9.86
N LEU A 478 11.88 19.40 -8.55
CA LEU A 478 12.57 20.51 -7.89
C LEU A 478 13.97 20.71 -8.47
N ARG A 479 14.74 19.63 -8.66
CA ARG A 479 16.11 19.69 -9.20
C ARG A 479 16.10 20.23 -10.62
N GLN A 480 15.18 19.73 -11.44
CA GLN A 480 15.02 20.19 -12.82
C GLN A 480 14.50 21.63 -12.90
N TRP A 481 13.76 22.12 -11.91
CA TRP A 481 13.33 23.53 -11.87
C TRP A 481 14.50 24.46 -11.50
N LEU A 482 15.31 24.08 -10.51
CA LEU A 482 16.44 24.88 -10.06
C LEU A 482 17.56 24.95 -11.12
N ALA A 483 17.85 23.85 -11.82
CA ALA A 483 18.96 23.77 -12.78
C ALA A 483 18.93 24.80 -13.93
N PRO A 484 17.80 25.07 -14.62
CA PRO A 484 17.69 26.09 -15.66
C PRO A 484 17.35 27.49 -15.11
N THR A 485 17.03 27.63 -13.82
CA THR A 485 16.70 28.93 -13.23
C THR A 485 17.97 29.82 -13.18
N PRO A 486 17.89 31.13 -13.49
CA PRO A 486 19.05 32.01 -13.42
C PRO A 486 19.76 31.91 -12.06
N ARG A 487 21.07 31.64 -12.08
CA ARG A 487 21.88 31.35 -10.89
C ARG A 487 21.68 32.35 -9.74
N GLU A 488 21.64 33.64 -10.05
CA GLU A 488 21.53 34.70 -9.04
C GLU A 488 20.15 34.69 -8.37
N VAL A 489 19.11 34.22 -9.06
CA VAL A 489 17.79 33.98 -8.47
C VAL A 489 17.86 32.82 -7.49
N VAL A 490 18.46 31.69 -7.85
CA VAL A 490 18.60 30.53 -6.95
C VAL A 490 19.43 30.90 -5.70
N LYS A 491 20.55 31.59 -5.90
CA LYS A 491 21.39 32.10 -4.80
C LYS A 491 20.63 33.01 -3.85
N ALA A 492 19.85 33.95 -4.39
CA ALA A 492 19.08 34.88 -3.57
C ALA A 492 18.03 34.16 -2.69
N HIS A 493 17.51 33.01 -3.13
CA HIS A 493 16.51 32.25 -2.37
C HIS A 493 17.12 31.23 -1.39
N LEU A 494 18.18 30.52 -1.80
CA LEU A 494 18.68 29.34 -1.07
C LEU A 494 20.10 29.51 -0.53
N GLY A 495 20.82 30.57 -0.91
CA GLY A 495 22.19 30.84 -0.45
C GLY A 495 23.24 29.84 -0.93
N PHE A 496 22.91 28.96 -1.88
CA PHE A 496 23.87 28.00 -2.45
C PHE A 496 25.00 28.70 -3.19
N ASP A 497 26.21 28.13 -3.14
CA ASP A 497 27.31 28.62 -3.95
C ASP A 497 27.13 28.24 -5.44
N SER A 498 27.92 28.88 -6.31
CA SER A 498 27.81 28.65 -7.76
C SER A 498 28.23 27.24 -8.16
N GLU A 499 29.23 26.66 -7.47
CA GLU A 499 29.77 25.35 -7.81
C GLU A 499 28.73 24.25 -7.58
N PHE A 500 27.99 24.35 -6.47
CA PHE A 500 26.89 23.46 -6.17
C PHE A 500 25.72 23.61 -7.15
N ILE A 501 25.33 24.84 -7.50
CA ILE A 501 24.28 25.07 -8.52
C ILE A 501 24.68 24.49 -9.89
N ASP A 502 25.93 24.68 -10.30
CA ASP A 502 26.45 24.17 -11.57
C ASP A 502 26.49 22.61 -11.59
N SER A 503 26.43 21.96 -10.42
CA SER A 503 26.35 20.50 -10.29
C SER A 503 24.93 19.91 -10.45
N PHE A 504 23.88 20.75 -10.54
CA PHE A 504 22.51 20.26 -10.65
C PHE A 504 22.27 19.54 -11.99
N PRO A 505 21.59 18.39 -12.00
CA PRO A 505 21.29 17.68 -13.24
C PRO A 505 20.30 18.50 -14.06
N LYS A 506 20.57 18.61 -15.36
CA LYS A 506 19.69 19.31 -16.31
C LYS A 506 18.58 18.40 -16.83
N GLU A 507 18.81 17.10 -16.82
CA GLU A 507 17.81 16.09 -17.12
C GLU A 507 17.06 15.70 -15.84
N LYS A 508 15.77 15.35 -15.99
CA LYS A 508 14.92 14.98 -14.86
C LYS A 508 15.29 13.59 -14.35
N GLU A 509 15.89 13.54 -13.16
CA GLU A 509 16.19 12.31 -12.43
C GLU A 509 15.03 11.98 -11.48
N LYS A 510 13.95 11.37 -12.00
CA LYS A 510 12.74 11.10 -11.20
C LYS A 510 13.02 10.25 -9.95
N LEU A 511 13.99 9.35 -10.03
CA LEU A 511 14.46 8.52 -8.92
C LEU A 511 15.94 8.77 -8.68
N VAL A 512 16.29 9.11 -7.44
CA VAL A 512 17.66 9.36 -7.00
C VAL A 512 18.18 8.19 -6.17
N ALA A 513 19.45 7.84 -6.37
CA ALA A 513 20.10 6.77 -5.61
C ALA A 513 20.39 7.21 -4.16
N GLY A 514 20.29 6.26 -3.23
CA GLY A 514 20.90 6.39 -1.90
C GLY A 514 22.42 6.40 -2.02
N LYS A 515 23.09 7.18 -1.17
CA LYS A 515 24.55 7.15 -1.03
C LYS A 515 24.99 6.18 0.06
#